data_AF-A0A832MB25-F1
#
_entry.id   AF-A0A832MB25-F1
#
_cell.length_a   1.000
_cell.length_b   1.000
_cell.length_c   1.000
_cell.angle_alpha   90.00
_cell.angle_beta   90.00
_cell.angle_gamma   90.00
#
_symmetry.space_group_name_H-M   'P 1'
#
loop_
_entity.id
_entity.type
_entity.pdbx_description
1 polymer ?
#
loop_
_entity_poly.entity_id
_entity_poly.type
_entity_poly.pdbx_seq_one_letter_code
_entity_poly.pdbx_strand_id
1 'polypeptide(L)'
;MEHSVQKRGLLNWLILLVLGSAQAVAAVYAHSATGLVASVFVGLGFLVAIVSYFQMRLEEREQLEQMEIDELKRKAASETIFTESAPDTFPARRAREQFEKYVVPVFSALLFLLQVGAAYALWRHVADDRPSDVQRATLVMALNGLFALVFYQFGKYTAVLARLERERLLRPQASYLLLGALLSLLTSLAEVAGWLGYPKIDPAVAKVLTIVLAVVAAENLITLVLEIYRPRVKGQAEHPLYESRLVGLLGQPGGLITTLAQALDYQFGFKVSETWFYKFLERALPALILFQFGLLIASSCFVFVEPGEQVLLERFGHPVPGREILNPGPHLKWPWPIDRVYRYQTDRIQTFTVGLVHDEAAEKERTLLWTKSHAKEEFNMLVASKEGSTNLTGGEQAVPVNLLAVNIPVQYKVKDLRAFAYGHANAPELLQRIANAEVTRYLVSVDLDELMTTGRPRAGQELQRRIQEKADAMGLGVEVLFVGLHGIHPPVKAAPDFERVVAALLEKDATNLIARAYAATNVLVARGLAAKKTNEAEAYRSSSVAAAEGSAGRFTNQLAAYKASPEVYTLRSQLDTLGRAMASARTYVLSVTNTHGVAILNLEEKLRKDLLDVMLPASGQK
;
A
#
# COMPACT_ATOMS: atom_id res chain seq x y z
N MET A 1 -64.63 23.54 -30.47
CA MET A 1 -63.85 23.14 -29.26
C MET A 1 -62.44 23.75 -29.25
N GLU A 2 -62.15 24.75 -30.11
CA GLU A 2 -60.78 25.19 -30.43
C GLU A 2 -60.22 26.30 -29.52
N HIS A 3 -61.05 27.07 -28.80
CA HIS A 3 -60.60 28.13 -27.89
C HIS A 3 -59.80 27.69 -26.64
N SER A 4 -59.49 26.41 -26.47
CA SER A 4 -58.83 25.88 -25.27
C SER A 4 -57.30 25.76 -25.38
N VAL A 5 -56.75 25.75 -26.59
CA VAL A 5 -55.32 25.49 -26.83
C VAL A 5 -54.45 26.69 -26.43
N GLN A 6 -54.89 27.92 -26.74
CA GLN A 6 -54.20 29.16 -26.32
C GLN A 6 -54.00 29.26 -24.82
N LYS A 7 -55.06 28.98 -24.04
CA LYS A 7 -55.02 29.07 -22.58
C LYS A 7 -54.03 28.05 -22.00
N ARG A 8 -53.86 26.90 -22.66
CA ARG A 8 -52.97 25.82 -22.22
C ARG A 8 -51.50 26.12 -22.55
N GLY A 9 -51.20 26.63 -23.74
CA GLY A 9 -49.86 27.12 -24.07
C GLY A 9 -49.44 28.29 -23.15
N LEU A 10 -50.38 29.19 -22.83
CA LEU A 10 -50.19 30.28 -21.88
C LEU A 10 -49.88 29.75 -20.46
N LEU A 11 -50.63 28.74 -20.02
CA LEU A 11 -50.42 28.13 -18.71
C LEU A 11 -49.03 27.50 -18.58
N ASN A 12 -48.54 26.83 -19.62
CA ASN A 12 -47.25 26.13 -19.59
C ASN A 12 -46.04 27.06 -19.44
N TRP A 13 -45.98 28.18 -20.17
CA TRP A 13 -44.87 29.11 -20.00
C TRP A 13 -44.96 29.86 -18.66
N LEU A 14 -46.17 30.16 -18.14
CA LEU A 14 -46.33 30.70 -16.79
C LEU A 14 -45.85 29.72 -15.71
N ILE A 15 -46.15 28.42 -15.86
CA ILE A 15 -45.67 27.38 -14.96
C ILE A 15 -44.14 27.32 -14.98
N LEU A 16 -43.53 27.33 -16.17
CA LEU A 16 -42.05 27.34 -16.30
C LEU A 16 -41.42 28.60 -15.68
N LEU A 17 -42.07 29.77 -15.77
CA LEU A 17 -41.60 31.00 -15.12
C LEU A 17 -41.69 30.91 -13.60
N VAL A 18 -42.88 30.61 -13.06
CA VAL A 18 -43.14 30.64 -11.62
C VAL A 18 -42.36 29.54 -10.91
N LEU A 19 -42.41 28.31 -11.41
CA LEU A 19 -41.67 27.19 -10.81
C LEU A 19 -40.18 27.29 -11.09
N GLY A 20 -39.77 27.75 -12.28
CA GLY A 20 -38.35 27.95 -12.59
C GLY A 20 -37.69 29.01 -11.72
N SER A 21 -38.37 30.13 -11.45
CA SER A 21 -37.88 31.15 -10.52
C SER A 21 -37.88 30.66 -9.07
N ALA A 22 -38.92 29.96 -8.63
CA ALA A 22 -38.96 29.34 -7.30
C ALA A 22 -37.83 28.31 -7.12
N GLN A 23 -37.54 27.51 -8.16
CA GLN A 23 -36.44 26.55 -8.17
C GLN A 23 -35.07 27.22 -8.12
N ALA A 24 -34.88 28.33 -8.85
CA ALA A 24 -33.64 29.11 -8.77
C ALA A 24 -33.40 29.69 -7.36
N VAL A 25 -34.46 30.25 -6.74
CA VAL A 25 -34.39 30.77 -5.37
C VAL A 25 -34.06 29.66 -4.37
N ALA A 26 -34.70 28.50 -4.52
CA ALA A 26 -34.43 27.33 -3.66
C ALA A 26 -32.99 26.83 -3.82
N ALA A 27 -32.47 26.77 -5.06
CA ALA A 27 -31.10 26.35 -5.33
C ALA A 27 -30.05 27.30 -4.73
N VAL A 28 -30.26 28.61 -4.85
CA VAL A 28 -29.38 29.62 -4.25
C VAL A 28 -29.42 29.55 -2.73
N TYR A 29 -30.60 29.36 -2.14
CA TYR A 29 -30.79 29.25 -0.70
C TYR A 29 -30.06 28.03 -0.09
N ALA A 30 -30.07 26.89 -0.79
CA ALA A 30 -29.42 25.64 -0.39
C ALA A 30 -27.92 25.56 -0.74
N HIS A 31 -27.41 26.50 -1.55
CA HIS A 31 -26.12 26.37 -2.23
C HIS A 31 -25.99 25.05 -3.02
N SER A 32 -27.07 24.57 -3.65
CA SER A 32 -27.03 23.35 -4.47
C SER A 32 -26.54 23.67 -5.88
N ALA A 33 -25.44 23.04 -6.27
CA ALA A 33 -24.90 23.14 -7.63
C ALA A 33 -25.85 22.50 -8.66
N THR A 34 -26.42 21.34 -8.33
CA THR A 34 -27.38 20.65 -9.22
C THR A 34 -28.64 21.49 -9.41
N GLY A 35 -29.14 22.11 -8.34
CA GLY A 35 -30.31 22.98 -8.37
C GLY A 35 -30.14 24.19 -9.29
N LEU A 36 -28.96 24.81 -9.28
CA LEU A 36 -28.65 25.94 -10.16
C LEU A 36 -28.65 25.52 -11.62
N VAL A 37 -27.99 24.41 -11.95
CA VAL A 37 -27.99 23.86 -13.33
C VAL A 37 -29.42 23.52 -13.77
N ALA A 38 -30.21 22.88 -12.90
CA ALA A 38 -31.61 22.54 -13.18
C ALA A 38 -32.46 23.77 -13.47
N SER A 39 -32.29 24.86 -12.70
CA SER A 39 -33.02 26.11 -12.91
C SER A 39 -32.71 26.76 -14.25
N VAL A 40 -31.47 26.65 -14.75
CA VAL A 40 -31.06 27.15 -16.07
C VAL A 40 -31.77 26.39 -17.19
N PHE A 41 -31.88 25.06 -17.10
CA PHE A 41 -32.64 24.26 -18.07
C PHE A 41 -34.12 24.66 -18.12
N VAL A 42 -34.74 24.88 -16.95
CA VAL A 42 -36.14 25.31 -16.87
C VAL A 42 -36.30 26.74 -17.41
N GLY A 43 -35.36 27.65 -17.11
CA GLY A 43 -35.34 29.01 -17.65
C GLY A 43 -35.17 29.06 -19.18
N LEU A 44 -34.34 28.18 -19.75
CA LEU A 44 -34.25 27.98 -21.20
C LEU A 44 -35.57 27.44 -21.78
N GLY A 45 -36.19 26.47 -21.09
CA GLY A 45 -37.50 25.94 -21.47
C GLY A 45 -38.60 26.99 -21.47
N PHE A 46 -38.54 27.95 -20.54
CA PHE A 46 -39.44 29.11 -20.51
C PHE A 46 -39.30 29.98 -21.77
N LEU A 47 -38.08 30.28 -22.21
CA LEU A 47 -37.85 31.04 -23.45
C LEU A 47 -38.40 30.30 -24.67
N VAL A 48 -38.18 28.98 -24.74
CA VAL A 48 -38.74 28.12 -25.79
C VAL A 48 -40.26 28.14 -25.76
N ALA A 49 -40.86 28.10 -24.57
CA ALA A 49 -42.30 28.10 -24.41
C ALA A 49 -42.95 29.43 -24.83
N ILE A 50 -42.27 30.57 -24.61
CA ILE A 50 -42.73 31.87 -25.12
C ILE A 50 -42.79 31.89 -26.63
N VAL A 51 -41.71 31.49 -27.31
CA VAL A 51 -41.64 31.54 -28.78
C VAL A 51 -42.65 30.57 -29.40
N SER A 52 -42.75 29.37 -28.83
CA SER A 52 -43.76 28.39 -29.20
C SER A 52 -45.19 28.91 -29.01
N TYR A 53 -45.48 29.60 -27.91
CA TYR A 53 -46.78 30.23 -27.69
C TYR A 53 -47.11 31.32 -28.73
N PHE A 54 -46.15 32.20 -29.04
CA PHE A 54 -46.34 33.22 -30.07
C PHE A 54 -46.54 32.61 -31.47
N GLN A 55 -45.79 31.57 -31.81
CA GLN A 55 -45.95 30.85 -33.08
C GLN A 55 -47.34 30.21 -33.18
N MET A 56 -47.81 29.59 -32.09
CA MET A 56 -49.15 28.99 -32.03
C MET A 56 -50.26 30.03 -32.19
N ARG A 57 -50.08 31.22 -31.59
CA ARG A 57 -51.02 32.34 -31.72
C ARG A 57 -51.08 32.89 -33.16
N LEU A 58 -49.97 32.86 -33.89
CA LEU A 58 -49.93 33.26 -35.31
C LEU A 58 -50.59 32.22 -36.21
N GLU A 59 -50.35 30.92 -35.97
CA GLU A 59 -50.95 29.81 -36.73
C GLU A 59 -52.48 29.78 -36.56
N GLU A 60 -52.99 30.01 -35.36
CA GLU A 60 -54.44 30.08 -35.11
C GLU A 60 -55.09 31.31 -35.75
N ARG A 61 -54.40 32.47 -35.78
CA ARG A 61 -54.88 33.65 -36.51
C ARG A 61 -54.98 33.40 -38.01
N GLU A 62 -54.01 32.67 -38.57
CA GLU A 62 -54.07 32.22 -39.97
C GLU A 62 -55.26 31.28 -40.20
N GLN A 63 -55.49 30.32 -39.30
CA GLN A 63 -56.63 29.39 -39.41
C GLN A 63 -57.97 30.12 -39.32
N LEU A 64 -58.12 31.07 -38.40
CA LEU A 64 -59.34 31.88 -38.28
C LEU A 64 -59.58 32.75 -39.53
N GLU A 65 -58.54 33.39 -40.07
CA GLU A 65 -58.64 34.17 -41.32
C GLU A 65 -58.99 33.27 -42.51
N GLN A 66 -58.46 32.05 -42.57
CA GLN A 66 -58.85 31.05 -43.58
C GLN A 66 -60.32 30.64 -43.44
N MET A 67 -60.80 30.38 -42.21
CA MET A 67 -62.21 30.04 -41.96
C MET A 67 -63.15 31.19 -42.31
N GLU A 68 -62.83 32.43 -41.93
CA GLU A 68 -63.60 33.62 -42.27
C GLU A 68 -63.68 33.80 -43.80
N ILE A 69 -62.58 33.60 -44.52
CA ILE A 69 -62.57 33.70 -45.98
C ILE A 69 -63.31 32.52 -46.63
N ASP A 70 -63.22 31.31 -46.09
CA ASP A 70 -63.98 30.17 -46.59
C ASP A 70 -65.49 30.33 -46.34
N GLU A 71 -65.89 30.96 -45.24
CA GLU A 71 -67.27 31.40 -45.01
C GLU A 71 -67.70 32.51 -45.98
N LEU A 72 -66.84 33.51 -46.23
CA LEU A 72 -67.09 34.56 -47.21
C LEU A 72 -67.17 33.99 -48.63
N LYS A 73 -66.35 33.01 -49.00
CA LYS A 73 -66.44 32.28 -50.27
C LYS A 73 -67.71 31.45 -50.36
N ARG A 74 -68.13 30.79 -49.28
CA ARG A 74 -69.42 30.09 -49.23
C ARG A 74 -70.61 31.04 -49.36
N LYS A 75 -70.54 32.26 -48.80
CA LYS A 75 -71.56 33.31 -48.95
C LYS A 75 -71.50 34.03 -50.30
N ALA A 76 -70.32 34.20 -50.89
CA ALA A 76 -70.12 34.82 -52.20
C ALA A 76 -70.40 33.86 -53.36
N ALA A 77 -70.33 32.54 -53.15
CA ALA A 77 -70.69 31.55 -54.16
C ALA A 77 -72.17 31.62 -54.61
N SER A 78 -73.04 32.35 -53.89
CA SER A 78 -74.40 32.64 -54.36
C SER A 78 -74.51 33.90 -55.23
N GLU A 79 -73.53 34.80 -55.22
CA GLU A 79 -73.56 36.04 -56.02
C GLU A 79 -72.14 36.44 -56.48
N THR A 80 -71.90 36.31 -57.79
CA THR A 80 -70.79 36.85 -58.63
C THR A 80 -69.70 35.90 -59.15
N ILE A 81 -69.47 36.03 -60.46
CA ILE A 81 -68.66 35.17 -61.36
C ILE A 81 -67.21 35.69 -61.55
N PHE A 82 -66.77 36.71 -60.81
CA PHE A 82 -65.44 37.29 -60.96
C PHE A 82 -64.59 37.07 -59.71
N THR A 83 -63.67 36.09 -59.75
CA THR A 83 -62.55 36.02 -58.81
C THR A 83 -61.26 35.66 -59.54
N GLU A 84 -60.53 36.69 -59.99
CA GLU A 84 -59.10 36.56 -60.22
C GLU A 84 -58.40 36.39 -58.86
N SER A 85 -57.62 35.33 -58.73
CA SER A 85 -56.87 34.98 -57.53
C SER A 85 -55.64 35.88 -57.40
N ALA A 86 -55.79 37.05 -56.77
CA ALA A 86 -54.65 37.90 -56.42
C ALA A 86 -53.93 37.34 -55.16
N PRO A 87 -52.62 37.08 -55.19
CA PRO A 87 -51.88 36.48 -54.09
C PRO A 87 -51.59 37.41 -52.89
N ASP A 88 -52.19 38.61 -52.82
CA ASP A 88 -51.80 39.68 -51.88
C ASP A 88 -52.71 39.88 -50.65
N THR A 89 -53.68 39.00 -50.38
CA THR A 89 -54.76 39.25 -49.39
C THR A 89 -54.64 38.55 -48.04
N PHE A 90 -53.50 37.95 -47.64
CA PHE A 90 -53.36 37.28 -46.34
C PHE A 90 -52.34 37.97 -45.39
N PRO A 91 -52.74 39.02 -44.65
CA PRO A 91 -51.94 39.61 -43.58
C PRO A 91 -51.46 38.60 -42.51
N ALA A 92 -52.31 37.68 -42.02
CA ALA A 92 -51.90 36.79 -40.93
C ALA A 92 -50.90 35.73 -41.41
N ARG A 93 -51.10 35.19 -42.61
CA ARG A 93 -50.14 34.27 -43.25
C ARG A 93 -48.79 34.93 -43.48
N ARG A 94 -48.75 36.18 -43.98
CA ARG A 94 -47.50 36.94 -44.14
C ARG A 94 -46.81 37.17 -42.81
N ALA A 95 -47.55 37.51 -41.75
CA ALA A 95 -46.99 37.70 -40.42
C ALA A 95 -46.34 36.41 -39.88
N ARG A 96 -46.98 35.26 -40.08
CA ARG A 96 -46.42 33.95 -39.74
C ARG A 96 -45.18 33.62 -40.57
N GLU A 97 -45.24 33.75 -41.89
CA GLU A 97 -44.10 33.46 -42.79
C GLU A 97 -42.89 34.35 -42.46
N GLN A 98 -43.12 35.63 -42.12
CA GLN A 98 -42.07 36.53 -41.64
C GLN A 98 -41.52 36.09 -40.28
N PHE A 99 -42.37 35.67 -39.36
CA PHE A 99 -41.96 35.15 -38.05
C PHE A 99 -41.10 33.88 -38.18
N GLU A 100 -41.53 32.93 -39.00
CA GLU A 100 -40.78 31.69 -39.27
C GLU A 100 -39.48 31.95 -40.04
N LYS A 101 -39.46 32.92 -40.97
CA LYS A 101 -38.26 33.24 -41.74
C LYS A 101 -37.18 33.99 -40.94
N TYR A 102 -37.59 34.92 -40.08
CA TYR A 102 -36.65 35.82 -39.39
C TYR A 102 -36.55 35.54 -37.90
N VAL A 103 -37.69 35.44 -37.19
CA VAL A 103 -37.70 35.35 -35.72
C VAL A 103 -37.24 33.97 -35.26
N VAL A 104 -37.73 32.90 -35.87
CA VAL A 104 -37.41 31.53 -35.43
C VAL A 104 -35.90 31.20 -35.56
N PRO A 105 -35.21 31.46 -36.70
CA PRO A 105 -33.78 31.20 -36.82
C PRO A 105 -32.92 32.11 -35.92
N VAL A 106 -33.29 33.39 -35.79
CA VAL A 106 -32.60 34.33 -34.89
C VAL A 106 -32.75 33.88 -33.43
N PHE A 107 -33.94 33.43 -33.04
CA PHE A 107 -34.17 32.88 -31.71
C PHE A 107 -33.37 31.59 -31.48
N SER A 108 -33.34 30.66 -32.42
CA SER A 108 -32.54 29.44 -32.29
C SER A 108 -31.03 29.74 -32.18
N ALA A 109 -30.53 30.73 -32.92
CA ALA A 109 -29.14 31.19 -32.78
C ALA A 109 -28.88 31.84 -31.42
N LEU A 110 -29.80 32.68 -30.93
CA LEU A 110 -29.72 33.30 -29.61
C LEU A 110 -29.77 32.24 -28.50
N LEU A 111 -30.66 31.26 -28.63
CA LEU A 111 -30.81 30.15 -27.69
C LEU A 111 -29.53 29.30 -27.63
N PHE A 112 -28.89 29.03 -28.78
CA PHE A 112 -27.58 28.39 -28.81
C PHE A 112 -26.51 29.20 -28.06
N LEU A 113 -26.40 30.50 -28.32
CA LEU A 113 -25.45 31.38 -27.62
C LEU A 113 -25.71 31.41 -26.11
N LEU A 114 -26.98 31.44 -25.69
CA LEU A 114 -27.37 31.41 -24.29
C LEU A 114 -27.02 30.06 -23.65
N GLN A 115 -27.26 28.94 -24.33
CA GLN A 115 -26.88 27.61 -23.84
C GLN A 115 -25.37 27.44 -23.68
N VAL A 116 -24.57 27.89 -24.65
CA VAL A 116 -23.10 27.85 -24.56
C VAL A 116 -22.59 28.77 -23.45
N GLY A 117 -23.11 30.01 -23.38
CA GLY A 117 -22.76 30.96 -22.32
C GLY A 117 -23.12 30.43 -20.92
N ALA A 118 -24.29 29.82 -20.77
CA ALA A 118 -24.72 29.20 -19.53
C ALA A 118 -23.87 27.98 -19.16
N ALA A 119 -23.57 27.08 -20.12
CA ALA A 119 -22.69 25.94 -19.88
C ALA A 119 -21.29 26.38 -19.43
N TYR A 120 -20.75 27.45 -20.04
CA TYR A 120 -19.45 28.01 -19.65
C TYR A 120 -19.46 28.64 -18.26
N ALA A 121 -20.50 29.42 -17.93
CA ALA A 121 -20.65 30.04 -16.62
C ALA A 121 -20.84 28.98 -15.52
N LEU A 122 -21.67 27.97 -15.77
CA LEU A 122 -21.91 26.86 -14.85
C LEU A 122 -20.65 26.01 -14.66
N TRP A 123 -19.89 25.73 -15.71
CA TRP A 123 -18.64 24.94 -15.60
C TRP A 123 -17.64 25.59 -14.63
N ARG A 124 -17.53 26.92 -14.67
CA ARG A 124 -16.69 27.68 -13.73
C ARG A 124 -17.24 27.67 -12.32
N HIS A 125 -18.55 27.85 -12.16
CA HIS A 125 -19.18 27.94 -10.84
C HIS A 125 -19.28 26.60 -10.11
N VAL A 126 -19.51 25.51 -10.85
CA VAL A 126 -19.60 24.12 -10.32
C VAL A 126 -18.21 23.54 -10.03
N ALA A 127 -17.13 24.14 -10.54
CA ALA A 127 -15.75 23.73 -10.24
C ALA A 127 -15.27 24.17 -8.85
N ASP A 128 -15.90 25.18 -8.25
CA ASP A 128 -15.67 25.53 -6.85
C ASP A 128 -16.42 24.52 -5.96
N ASP A 129 -15.71 23.49 -5.47
CA ASP A 129 -16.21 22.35 -4.68
C ASP A 129 -16.76 22.77 -3.28
N ARG A 130 -17.78 23.63 -3.23
CA ARG A 130 -18.49 23.97 -1.99
C ARG A 130 -19.62 22.95 -1.75
N PRO A 131 -19.58 22.18 -0.65
CA PRO A 131 -20.66 21.25 -0.33
C PRO A 131 -21.94 22.02 0.04
N SER A 132 -23.10 21.45 -0.31
CA SER A 132 -24.40 22.00 0.05
C SER A 132 -24.62 21.97 1.58
N ASP A 133 -25.34 22.98 2.09
CA ASP A 133 -25.61 23.09 3.53
C ASP A 133 -26.71 22.08 3.94
N VAL A 134 -26.31 21.06 4.69
CA VAL A 134 -27.16 19.92 5.08
C VAL A 134 -28.41 20.35 5.86
N GLN A 135 -28.34 21.43 6.64
CA GLN A 135 -29.49 21.90 7.42
C GLN A 135 -30.57 22.53 6.53
N ARG A 136 -30.17 23.28 5.50
CA ARG A 136 -31.08 23.97 4.57
C ARG A 136 -31.63 23.03 3.48
N ALA A 137 -30.93 21.93 3.22
CA ALA A 137 -31.29 20.94 2.20
C ALA A 137 -32.65 20.26 2.43
N THR A 138 -33.10 20.10 3.68
CA THR A 138 -34.37 19.38 3.98
C THR A 138 -35.60 20.07 3.40
N LEU A 139 -35.69 21.40 3.50
CA LEU A 139 -36.78 22.19 2.93
C LEU A 139 -36.71 22.20 1.40
N VAL A 140 -35.52 22.30 0.84
CA VAL A 140 -35.30 22.37 -0.61
C VAL A 140 -35.61 21.02 -1.27
N MET A 141 -35.32 19.91 -0.59
CA MET A 141 -35.69 18.57 -1.01
C MET A 141 -37.21 18.41 -1.12
N ALA A 142 -37.96 18.89 -0.13
CA ALA A 142 -39.42 18.87 -0.15
C ALA A 142 -40.01 19.75 -1.26
N LEU A 143 -39.46 20.95 -1.46
CA LEU A 143 -39.87 21.85 -2.55
C LEU A 143 -39.58 21.25 -3.92
N ASN A 144 -38.40 20.69 -4.14
CA ASN A 144 -38.03 20.02 -5.39
C ASN A 144 -38.89 18.79 -5.67
N GLY A 145 -39.27 18.02 -4.65
CA GLY A 145 -40.26 16.95 -4.79
C GLY A 145 -41.64 17.45 -5.24
N LEU A 146 -42.09 18.59 -4.70
CA LEU A 146 -43.34 19.24 -5.13
C LEU A 146 -43.23 19.76 -6.57
N PHE A 147 -42.12 20.43 -6.91
CA PHE A 147 -41.86 20.92 -8.28
C PHE A 147 -41.84 19.77 -9.28
N ALA A 148 -41.21 18.64 -8.94
CA ALA A 148 -41.18 17.45 -9.77
C ALA A 148 -42.59 16.94 -10.08
N LEU A 149 -43.47 16.88 -9.07
CA LEU A 149 -44.86 16.44 -9.24
C LEU A 149 -45.65 17.38 -10.15
N VAL A 150 -45.55 18.69 -9.92
CA VAL A 150 -46.27 19.69 -10.73
C VAL A 150 -45.77 19.68 -12.18
N PHE A 151 -44.46 19.72 -12.39
CA PHE A 151 -43.87 19.63 -13.73
C PHE A 151 -44.25 18.35 -14.45
N TYR A 152 -44.26 17.21 -13.76
CA TYR A 152 -44.64 15.92 -14.34
C TYR A 152 -46.11 15.91 -14.76
N GLN A 153 -47.01 16.40 -13.90
CA GLN A 153 -48.45 16.38 -14.17
C GLN A 153 -48.80 17.25 -15.38
N PHE A 154 -48.30 18.49 -15.43
CA PHE A 154 -48.56 19.40 -16.55
C PHE A 154 -47.79 19.02 -17.82
N GLY A 155 -46.55 18.53 -17.68
CA GLY A 155 -45.76 18.03 -18.79
C GLY A 155 -46.39 16.82 -19.46
N LYS A 156 -46.88 15.84 -18.68
CA LYS A 156 -47.57 14.65 -19.19
C LYS A 156 -48.91 15.01 -19.83
N TYR A 157 -49.68 15.89 -19.19
CA TYR A 157 -50.94 16.39 -19.76
C TYR A 157 -50.71 17.06 -21.12
N THR A 158 -49.76 17.98 -21.21
CA THR A 158 -49.43 18.69 -22.46
C THR A 158 -48.87 17.74 -23.52
N ALA A 159 -48.02 16.79 -23.14
CA ALA A 159 -47.45 15.81 -24.08
C ALA A 159 -48.53 14.91 -24.70
N VAL A 160 -49.50 14.46 -23.88
CA VAL A 160 -50.65 13.67 -24.36
C VAL A 160 -51.53 14.52 -25.28
N LEU A 161 -51.77 15.76 -24.90
CA LEU A 161 -52.59 16.69 -25.69
C LEU A 161 -51.96 16.97 -27.07
N ALA A 162 -50.66 17.26 -27.11
CA ALA A 162 -49.90 17.48 -28.34
C ALA A 162 -49.91 16.26 -29.28
N ARG A 163 -50.16 15.06 -28.75
CA ARG A 163 -50.34 13.83 -29.56
C ARG A 163 -51.78 13.67 -30.04
N LEU A 164 -52.77 13.90 -29.17
CA LEU A 164 -54.20 13.72 -29.49
C LEU A 164 -54.73 14.78 -30.47
N GLU A 165 -54.42 16.05 -30.23
CA GLU A 165 -54.87 17.17 -31.04
C GLU A 165 -53.97 17.41 -32.28
N ARG A 166 -52.91 16.59 -32.45
CA ARG A 166 -51.86 16.74 -33.50
C ARG A 166 -51.17 18.11 -33.53
N GLU A 167 -51.28 18.87 -32.45
CA GLU A 167 -50.65 20.18 -32.28
C GLU A 167 -49.14 20.06 -32.05
N ARG A 168 -48.35 20.25 -33.12
CA ARG A 168 -46.89 20.14 -33.08
C ARG A 168 -46.23 21.15 -32.15
N LEU A 169 -46.77 22.37 -32.06
CA LEU A 169 -46.14 23.47 -31.35
C LEU A 169 -46.21 23.32 -29.82
N LEU A 170 -47.08 22.46 -29.29
CA LEU A 170 -47.13 22.16 -27.85
C LEU A 170 -46.05 21.16 -27.39
N ARG A 171 -45.42 20.42 -28.32
CA ARG A 171 -44.42 19.39 -27.98
C ARG A 171 -43.17 19.95 -27.30
N PRO A 172 -42.55 21.05 -27.79
CA PRO A 172 -41.35 21.59 -27.17
C PRO A 172 -41.60 22.02 -25.72
N GLN A 173 -42.75 22.66 -25.46
CA GLN A 173 -43.16 23.05 -24.11
C GLN A 173 -43.32 21.83 -23.18
N ALA A 174 -43.98 20.78 -23.67
CA ALA A 174 -44.17 19.55 -22.91
C ALA A 174 -42.84 18.85 -22.58
N SER A 175 -41.89 18.83 -23.53
CA SER A 175 -40.57 18.24 -23.35
C SER A 175 -39.77 18.96 -22.25
N TYR A 176 -39.78 20.30 -22.22
CA TYR A 176 -39.11 21.07 -21.15
C TYR A 176 -39.80 20.95 -19.78
N LEU A 177 -41.14 20.85 -19.73
CA LEU A 177 -41.86 20.57 -18.49
C LEU A 177 -41.48 19.19 -17.93
N LEU A 178 -41.46 18.16 -18.78
CA LEU A 178 -41.07 16.80 -18.36
C LEU A 178 -39.59 16.73 -17.97
N LEU A 179 -38.71 17.43 -18.68
CA LEU A 179 -37.31 17.57 -18.29
C LEU A 179 -37.18 18.26 -16.92
N GLY A 180 -37.94 19.33 -16.69
CA GLY A 180 -37.99 20.03 -15.39
C GLY A 180 -38.41 19.11 -14.24
N ALA A 181 -39.31 18.17 -14.50
CA ALA A 181 -39.69 17.15 -13.52
C ALA A 181 -38.53 16.21 -13.17
N LEU A 182 -37.83 15.70 -14.19
CA LEU A 182 -36.65 14.84 -14.01
C LEU A 182 -35.55 15.57 -13.26
N LEU A 183 -35.25 16.81 -13.66
CA LEU A 183 -34.21 17.63 -13.03
C LEU A 183 -34.53 17.93 -11.57
N SER A 184 -35.79 18.23 -11.24
CA SER A 184 -36.22 18.46 -9.85
C SER A 184 -36.15 17.17 -9.00
N LEU A 185 -36.35 16.00 -9.60
CA LEU A 185 -36.13 14.72 -8.92
C LEU A 185 -34.64 14.43 -8.70
N LEU A 186 -33.80 14.74 -9.69
CA LEU A 186 -32.34 14.58 -9.59
C LEU A 186 -31.73 15.51 -8.54
N THR A 187 -32.21 16.76 -8.45
CA THR A 187 -31.76 17.70 -7.40
C THR A 187 -32.15 17.19 -6.02
N SER A 188 -33.39 16.71 -5.85
CA SER A 188 -33.83 16.10 -4.60
C SER A 188 -32.98 14.87 -4.22
N LEU A 189 -32.63 14.01 -5.18
CA LEU A 189 -31.77 12.84 -4.93
C LEU A 189 -30.33 13.24 -4.56
N ALA A 190 -29.77 14.25 -5.22
CA ALA A 190 -28.44 14.78 -4.90
C ALA A 190 -28.38 15.37 -3.48
N GLU A 191 -29.45 16.04 -3.05
CA GLU A 191 -29.59 16.56 -1.69
C GLU A 191 -29.75 15.45 -0.64
N VAL A 192 -30.52 14.39 -0.93
CA VAL A 192 -30.59 13.19 -0.07
C VAL A 192 -29.20 12.56 0.09
N ALA A 193 -28.43 12.49 -1.00
CA ALA A 193 -27.08 11.95 -0.96
C ALA A 193 -26.14 12.81 -0.09
N GLY A 194 -26.28 14.15 -0.16
CA GLY A 194 -25.63 15.08 0.76
C GLY A 194 -25.99 14.82 2.22
N TRP A 195 -27.28 14.64 2.51
CA TRP A 195 -27.78 14.31 3.86
C TRP A 195 -27.24 12.97 4.39
N LEU A 196 -27.05 11.98 3.52
CA LEU A 196 -26.43 10.68 3.84
C LEU A 196 -24.91 10.73 4.02
N GLY A 197 -24.30 11.93 4.02
CA GLY A 197 -22.86 12.12 4.23
C GLY A 197 -22.01 12.03 2.96
N TYR A 198 -22.61 12.15 1.77
CA TYR A 198 -21.92 12.15 0.47
C TYR A 198 -22.07 13.49 -0.26
N PRO A 199 -21.51 14.60 0.27
CA PRO A 199 -21.69 15.93 -0.31
C PRO A 199 -21.04 16.12 -1.69
N LYS A 200 -20.11 15.24 -2.08
CA LYS A 200 -19.45 15.28 -3.40
C LYS A 200 -20.37 14.87 -4.56
N ILE A 201 -21.53 14.27 -4.27
CA ILE A 201 -22.47 13.82 -5.31
C ILE A 201 -23.14 15.02 -5.99
N ASP A 202 -23.50 16.06 -5.24
CA ASP A 202 -24.12 17.28 -5.80
C ASP A 202 -23.26 17.95 -6.91
N PRO A 203 -21.98 18.31 -6.68
CA PRO A 203 -21.16 18.89 -7.74
C PRO A 203 -20.85 17.89 -8.87
N ALA A 204 -20.81 16.58 -8.59
CA ALA A 204 -20.61 15.57 -9.64
C ALA A 204 -21.82 15.50 -10.60
N VAL A 205 -23.04 15.46 -10.07
CA VAL A 205 -24.27 15.47 -10.88
C VAL A 205 -24.40 16.79 -11.65
N ALA A 206 -24.09 17.91 -11.02
CA ALA A 206 -24.07 19.23 -11.67
C ALA A 206 -23.09 19.29 -12.87
N LYS A 207 -21.89 18.70 -12.76
CA LYS A 207 -20.92 18.58 -13.88
C LYS A 207 -21.50 17.78 -15.04
N VAL A 208 -22.13 16.63 -14.74
CA VAL A 208 -22.78 15.80 -15.77
C VAL A 208 -23.90 16.56 -16.47
N LEU A 209 -24.78 17.23 -15.72
CA LEU A 209 -25.87 18.03 -16.31
C LEU A 209 -25.35 19.21 -17.14
N THR A 210 -24.23 19.82 -16.75
CA THR A 210 -23.60 20.89 -17.54
C THR A 210 -23.05 20.36 -18.86
N ILE A 211 -22.48 19.15 -18.87
CA ILE A 211 -22.07 18.46 -20.11
C ILE A 211 -23.30 18.19 -20.98
N VAL A 212 -24.39 17.68 -20.39
CA VAL A 212 -25.66 17.46 -21.12
C VAL A 212 -26.17 18.76 -21.74
N LEU A 213 -26.08 19.90 -21.03
CA LEU A 213 -26.46 21.21 -21.57
C LEU A 213 -25.60 21.59 -22.80
N ALA A 214 -24.30 21.34 -22.74
CA ALA A 214 -23.40 21.58 -23.87
C ALA A 214 -23.72 20.67 -25.08
N VAL A 215 -24.10 19.41 -24.84
CA VAL A 215 -24.52 18.48 -25.90
C VAL A 215 -25.84 18.92 -26.52
N VAL A 216 -26.81 19.39 -25.73
CA VAL A 216 -28.06 19.99 -26.24
C VAL A 216 -27.77 21.24 -27.06
N ALA A 217 -26.81 22.07 -26.66
CA ALA A 217 -26.37 23.23 -27.44
C ALA A 217 -25.79 22.82 -28.79
N ALA A 218 -24.94 21.78 -28.81
CA ALA A 218 -24.39 21.24 -30.04
C ALA A 218 -25.48 20.67 -30.97
N GLU A 219 -26.48 19.97 -30.42
CA GLU A 219 -27.64 19.50 -31.18
C GLU A 219 -28.42 20.65 -31.83
N ASN A 220 -28.69 21.72 -31.08
CA ASN A 220 -29.40 22.89 -31.59
C ASN A 220 -28.60 23.59 -32.71
N LEU A 221 -27.27 23.67 -32.59
CA LEU A 221 -26.41 24.19 -33.65
C LEU A 221 -26.48 23.32 -34.91
N ILE A 222 -26.35 22.00 -34.77
CA ILE A 222 -26.44 21.06 -35.89
C ILE A 222 -27.80 21.19 -36.57
N THR A 223 -28.88 21.25 -35.80
CA THR A 223 -30.25 21.40 -36.31
C THR A 223 -30.43 22.72 -37.06
N LEU A 224 -29.90 23.82 -36.52
CA LEU A 224 -29.91 25.12 -37.18
C LEU A 224 -29.15 25.09 -38.51
N VAL A 225 -27.96 24.47 -38.55
CA VAL A 225 -27.16 24.33 -39.78
C VAL A 225 -27.90 23.46 -40.80
N LEU A 226 -28.43 22.32 -40.39
CA LEU A 226 -29.15 21.41 -41.28
C LEU A 226 -30.40 22.06 -41.88
N GLU A 227 -31.10 22.91 -41.13
CA GLU A 227 -32.29 23.60 -41.65
C GLU A 227 -31.95 24.65 -42.72
N ILE A 228 -30.76 25.25 -42.68
CA ILE A 228 -30.28 26.15 -43.76
C ILE A 228 -30.20 25.39 -45.10
N TYR A 229 -29.82 24.11 -45.05
CA TYR A 229 -29.71 23.24 -46.23
C TYR A 229 -31.00 22.48 -46.55
N ARG A 230 -32.04 22.59 -45.73
CA ARG A 230 -33.30 21.86 -45.93
C ARG A 230 -34.17 22.53 -47.00
N PRO A 231 -34.52 21.82 -48.08
CA PRO A 231 -35.38 22.38 -49.12
C PRO A 231 -36.80 22.63 -48.59
N ARG A 232 -37.32 23.85 -48.77
CA ARG A 232 -38.67 24.24 -48.33
C ARG A 232 -39.72 23.76 -49.33
N VAL A 233 -40.34 22.62 -49.04
CA VAL A 233 -41.42 22.05 -49.88
C VAL A 233 -42.76 22.62 -49.44
N LYS A 234 -43.50 23.26 -50.36
CA LYS A 234 -44.84 23.79 -50.08
C LYS A 234 -45.78 22.66 -49.63
N GLY A 235 -46.39 22.81 -48.46
CA GLY A 235 -47.38 21.87 -47.91
C GLY A 235 -46.84 20.85 -46.91
N GLN A 236 -45.52 20.80 -46.65
CA GLN A 236 -44.98 20.05 -45.51
C GLN A 236 -44.79 20.99 -44.30
N ALA A 237 -45.31 20.58 -43.14
CA ALA A 237 -45.17 21.35 -41.91
C ALA A 237 -43.70 21.35 -41.44
N GLU A 238 -43.11 22.54 -41.28
CA GLU A 238 -41.73 22.72 -40.82
C GLU A 238 -41.53 22.14 -39.40
N HIS A 239 -40.34 21.59 -39.13
CA HIS A 239 -40.01 21.11 -37.78
C HIS A 239 -39.59 22.33 -36.95
N PRO A 240 -40.14 22.56 -35.73
CA PRO A 240 -39.76 23.73 -34.95
C PRO A 240 -38.27 23.67 -34.59
N LEU A 241 -37.50 24.66 -35.04
CA LEU A 241 -36.04 24.74 -34.91
C LEU A 241 -35.50 24.81 -33.48
N TYR A 242 -36.39 25.03 -32.50
CA TYR A 242 -36.06 25.12 -31.08
C TYR A 242 -36.48 23.85 -30.30
N GLU A 243 -36.96 22.81 -31.00
CA GLU A 243 -37.21 21.49 -30.42
C GLU A 243 -35.91 20.67 -30.42
N SER A 244 -35.32 20.46 -29.24
CA SER A 244 -34.22 19.50 -29.07
C SER A 244 -34.78 18.10 -28.88
N ARG A 245 -34.30 17.14 -29.67
CA ARG A 245 -34.67 15.72 -29.54
C ARG A 245 -34.08 15.16 -28.26
N LEU A 246 -32.88 15.57 -27.86
CA LEU A 246 -32.28 15.14 -26.59
C LEU A 246 -33.12 15.58 -25.39
N VAL A 247 -33.64 16.81 -25.38
CA VAL A 247 -34.55 17.28 -24.33
C VAL A 247 -35.84 16.44 -24.28
N GLY A 248 -36.40 16.12 -25.45
CA GLY A 248 -37.56 15.21 -25.55
C GLY A 248 -37.28 13.80 -25.04
N LEU A 249 -36.10 13.25 -25.35
CA LEU A 249 -35.66 11.91 -24.93
C LEU A 249 -35.41 11.84 -23.43
N LEU A 250 -34.78 12.86 -22.84
CA LEU A 250 -34.52 12.93 -21.40
C LEU A 250 -35.83 13.09 -20.60
N GLY A 251 -36.79 13.88 -21.11
CA GLY A 251 -38.09 14.05 -20.45
C GLY A 251 -39.03 12.83 -20.55
N GLN A 252 -38.85 11.95 -21.55
CA GLN A 252 -39.66 10.76 -21.76
C GLN A 252 -38.78 9.51 -21.84
N PRO A 253 -38.47 8.80 -20.73
CA PRO A 253 -37.53 7.67 -20.74
C PRO A 253 -37.96 6.50 -21.65
N GLY A 254 -39.27 6.31 -21.88
CA GLY A 254 -39.78 5.34 -22.87
C GLY A 254 -39.46 5.70 -24.34
N GLY A 255 -39.05 6.95 -24.60
CA GLY A 255 -38.67 7.46 -25.91
C GLY A 255 -37.33 6.92 -26.41
N LEU A 256 -36.34 6.71 -25.54
CA LEU A 256 -35.01 6.23 -25.95
C LEU A 256 -35.06 4.85 -26.58
N ILE A 257 -35.71 3.91 -25.90
CA ILE A 257 -35.80 2.52 -26.37
C ILE A 257 -36.63 2.47 -27.66
N THR A 258 -37.75 3.21 -27.71
CA THR A 258 -38.61 3.26 -28.91
C THR A 258 -37.94 3.96 -30.11
N THR A 259 -37.12 4.98 -29.89
CA THR A 259 -36.34 5.65 -30.96
C THR A 259 -35.23 4.73 -31.47
N LEU A 260 -34.55 4.02 -30.57
CA LEU A 260 -33.56 3.00 -30.95
C LEU A 260 -34.23 1.86 -31.72
N ALA A 261 -35.41 1.44 -31.29
CA ALA A 261 -36.20 0.41 -31.96
C ALA A 261 -36.68 0.87 -33.34
N GLN A 262 -37.12 2.12 -33.50
CA GLN A 262 -37.46 2.69 -34.81
C GLN A 262 -36.24 2.82 -35.73
N ALA A 263 -35.07 3.16 -35.20
CA ALA A 263 -33.83 3.19 -35.97
C ALA A 263 -33.39 1.78 -36.40
N LEU A 264 -33.58 0.77 -35.54
CA LEU A 264 -33.38 -0.64 -35.88
C LEU A 264 -34.40 -1.09 -36.94
N ASP A 265 -35.68 -0.75 -36.79
CA ASP A 265 -36.72 -1.05 -37.77
C ASP A 265 -36.39 -0.45 -39.14
N TYR A 266 -35.85 0.77 -39.16
CA TYR A 266 -35.40 1.46 -40.36
C TYR A 266 -34.16 0.79 -40.98
N GLN A 267 -33.13 0.49 -40.18
CA GLN A 267 -31.87 -0.09 -40.65
C GLN A 267 -32.03 -1.53 -41.15
N PHE A 268 -32.90 -2.31 -40.49
CA PHE A 268 -33.08 -3.72 -40.77
C PHE A 268 -34.31 -4.03 -41.62
N GLY A 269 -35.20 -3.07 -41.85
CA GLY A 269 -36.36 -3.20 -42.75
C GLY A 269 -37.50 -4.09 -42.22
N PHE A 270 -37.44 -4.53 -40.96
CA PHE A 270 -38.50 -5.28 -40.29
C PHE A 270 -38.81 -4.69 -38.91
N LYS A 271 -40.06 -4.82 -38.45
CA LYS A 271 -40.55 -4.19 -37.21
C LYS A 271 -40.12 -4.94 -35.95
N VAL A 272 -38.83 -4.84 -35.59
CA VAL A 272 -38.25 -5.31 -34.33
C VAL A 272 -39.04 -4.78 -33.12
N SER A 273 -39.46 -3.51 -33.16
CA SER A 273 -40.19 -2.83 -32.08
C SER A 273 -41.55 -3.48 -31.74
N GLU A 274 -42.19 -4.15 -32.71
CA GLU A 274 -43.49 -4.80 -32.52
C GLU A 274 -43.37 -6.26 -32.06
N THR A 275 -42.15 -6.82 -32.02
CA THR A 275 -41.93 -8.20 -31.59
C THR A 275 -42.26 -8.40 -30.11
N TRP A 276 -42.80 -9.59 -29.78
CA TRP A 276 -43.11 -9.96 -28.40
C TRP A 276 -41.88 -9.84 -27.48
N PHE A 277 -40.70 -10.22 -27.97
CA PHE A 277 -39.44 -10.16 -27.23
C PHE A 277 -39.10 -8.73 -26.79
N TYR A 278 -39.22 -7.76 -27.70
CA TYR A 278 -38.94 -6.37 -27.40
C TYR A 278 -39.91 -5.80 -26.37
N LYS A 279 -41.23 -6.03 -26.51
CA LYS A 279 -42.25 -5.58 -25.54
C LYS A 279 -42.09 -6.24 -24.17
N PHE A 280 -41.65 -7.50 -24.14
CA PHE A 280 -41.31 -8.20 -22.92
C PHE A 280 -40.08 -7.57 -22.26
N LEU A 281 -39.01 -7.31 -23.02
CA LEU A 281 -37.80 -6.68 -22.52
C LEU A 281 -38.07 -5.27 -22.00
N GLU A 282 -38.81 -4.43 -22.73
CA GLU A 282 -39.18 -3.09 -22.30
C GLU A 282 -39.95 -3.09 -20.97
N ARG A 283 -40.85 -4.07 -20.76
CA ARG A 283 -41.60 -4.23 -19.52
C ARG A 283 -40.77 -4.84 -18.37
N ALA A 284 -39.88 -5.77 -18.68
CA ALA A 284 -39.10 -6.52 -17.69
C ALA A 284 -37.79 -5.83 -17.28
N LEU A 285 -37.21 -5.00 -18.15
CA LEU A 285 -35.92 -4.33 -17.93
C LEU A 285 -35.89 -3.51 -16.62
N PRO A 286 -36.90 -2.69 -16.28
CA PRO A 286 -36.90 -1.96 -15.01
C PRO A 286 -36.89 -2.90 -13.79
N ALA A 287 -37.66 -4.00 -13.87
CA ALA A 287 -37.72 -4.99 -12.80
C ALA A 287 -36.41 -5.78 -12.67
N LEU A 288 -35.77 -6.10 -13.79
CA LEU A 288 -34.45 -6.76 -13.81
C LEU A 288 -33.35 -5.85 -13.25
N ILE A 289 -33.35 -4.55 -13.61
CA ILE A 289 -32.41 -3.58 -13.07
C ILE A 289 -32.62 -3.41 -11.56
N LEU A 290 -33.87 -3.29 -11.11
CA LEU A 290 -34.20 -3.22 -9.68
C LEU A 290 -33.79 -4.50 -8.94
N PHE A 291 -34.02 -5.67 -9.53
CA PHE A 291 -33.61 -6.95 -8.97
C PHE A 291 -32.08 -7.05 -8.88
N GLN A 292 -31.35 -6.68 -9.95
CA GLN A 292 -29.89 -6.67 -9.98
C GLN A 292 -29.31 -5.69 -8.96
N PHE A 293 -29.91 -4.50 -8.83
CA PHE A 293 -29.52 -3.52 -7.82
C PHE A 293 -29.79 -4.03 -6.40
N GLY A 294 -30.94 -4.65 -6.17
CA GLY A 294 -31.27 -5.30 -4.89
C GLY A 294 -30.29 -6.44 -4.56
N LEU A 295 -29.92 -7.25 -5.54
CA LEU A 295 -28.93 -8.32 -5.40
C LEU A 295 -27.53 -7.77 -5.07
N LEU A 296 -27.14 -6.67 -5.71
CA LEU A 296 -25.87 -5.98 -5.44
C LEU A 296 -25.83 -5.40 -4.02
N ILE A 297 -26.95 -4.82 -3.56
CA ILE A 297 -27.07 -4.35 -2.17
C ILE A 297 -27.02 -5.55 -1.21
N ALA A 298 -27.74 -6.62 -1.50
CA ALA A 298 -27.77 -7.82 -0.66
C ALA A 298 -26.41 -8.53 -0.56
N SER A 299 -25.59 -8.51 -1.62
CA SER A 299 -24.25 -9.10 -1.58
C SER A 299 -23.34 -8.36 -0.59
N SER A 300 -23.55 -7.05 -0.39
CA SER A 300 -22.80 -6.25 0.58
C SER A 300 -23.15 -6.52 2.04
N CYS A 301 -24.19 -7.31 2.33
CA CYS A 301 -24.55 -7.72 3.69
C CYS A 301 -23.63 -8.80 4.25
N PHE A 302 -22.98 -9.59 3.39
CA PHE A 302 -22.18 -10.72 3.83
C PHE A 302 -20.70 -10.35 3.93
N VAL A 303 -20.09 -10.59 5.09
CA VAL A 303 -18.67 -10.31 5.31
C VAL A 303 -17.99 -11.52 5.95
N PHE A 304 -16.90 -11.96 5.32
CA PHE A 304 -16.01 -12.97 5.88
C PHE A 304 -14.76 -12.31 6.44
N VAL A 305 -14.43 -12.64 7.69
CA VAL A 305 -13.21 -12.21 8.38
C VAL A 305 -12.24 -13.38 8.44
N GLU A 306 -11.01 -13.16 7.95
CA GLU A 306 -9.98 -14.19 7.90
C GLU A 306 -9.34 -14.45 9.28
N PRO A 307 -8.76 -15.64 9.52
CA PRO A 307 -7.98 -15.89 10.73
C PRO A 307 -6.81 -14.92 10.84
N GLY A 308 -6.65 -14.29 12.01
CA GLY A 308 -5.62 -13.29 12.26
C GLY A 308 -6.02 -11.85 11.92
N GLU A 309 -7.22 -11.65 11.38
CA GLU A 309 -7.83 -10.35 11.16
C GLU A 309 -8.94 -10.08 12.17
N GLN A 310 -9.04 -8.83 12.60
CA GLN A 310 -10.21 -8.31 13.29
C GLN A 310 -10.78 -7.16 12.49
N VAL A 311 -12.10 -7.03 12.55
CA VAL A 311 -12.83 -6.07 11.76
C VAL A 311 -13.59 -5.12 12.65
N LEU A 312 -13.45 -3.83 12.35
CA LEU A 312 -14.21 -2.76 12.98
C LEU A 312 -15.47 -2.46 12.17
N LEU A 313 -16.63 -2.58 12.82
CA LEU A 313 -17.94 -2.32 12.24
C LEU A 313 -18.46 -0.94 12.66
N GLU A 314 -18.65 -0.08 11.67
CA GLU A 314 -19.24 1.26 11.85
C GLU A 314 -20.60 1.34 11.19
N ARG A 315 -21.60 1.86 11.91
CA ARG A 315 -22.90 2.23 11.35
C ARG A 315 -23.01 3.74 11.26
N PHE A 316 -23.17 4.26 10.05
CA PHE A 316 -23.19 5.70 9.78
C PHE A 316 -22.02 6.47 10.43
N GLY A 317 -20.84 5.85 10.50
CA GLY A 317 -19.63 6.45 11.10
C GLY A 317 -19.53 6.33 12.62
N HIS A 318 -20.47 5.68 13.30
CA HIS A 318 -20.38 5.38 14.72
C HIS A 318 -20.14 3.89 14.97
N PRO A 319 -19.31 3.52 15.96
CA PRO A 319 -19.11 2.12 16.32
C PRO A 319 -20.44 1.49 16.80
N VAL A 320 -20.73 0.27 16.36
CA VAL A 320 -21.99 -0.42 16.69
C VAL A 320 -21.92 -0.99 18.11
N PRO A 321 -22.67 -0.46 19.10
CA PRO A 321 -22.55 -0.88 20.49
C PRO A 321 -22.82 -2.39 20.64
N GLY A 322 -21.88 -3.10 21.26
CA GLY A 322 -21.95 -4.54 21.50
C GLY A 322 -21.53 -5.43 20.31
N ARG A 323 -21.27 -4.86 19.12
CA ARG A 323 -20.80 -5.59 17.94
C ARG A 323 -19.73 -4.82 17.14
N GLU A 324 -18.96 -3.99 17.85
CA GLU A 324 -17.94 -3.08 17.30
C GLU A 324 -16.81 -3.85 16.62
N ILE A 325 -16.37 -4.95 17.26
CA ILE A 325 -15.26 -5.78 16.78
C ILE A 325 -15.82 -7.15 16.37
N LEU A 326 -15.60 -7.51 15.11
CA LEU A 326 -15.93 -8.81 14.56
C LEU A 326 -14.68 -9.70 14.55
N ASN A 327 -14.80 -10.84 15.22
CA ASN A 327 -13.78 -11.88 15.25
C ASN A 327 -13.76 -12.69 13.94
N PRO A 328 -12.71 -13.48 13.66
CA PRO A 328 -12.65 -14.37 12.49
C PRO A 328 -13.90 -15.23 12.31
N GLY A 329 -14.44 -15.27 11.10
CA GLY A 329 -15.67 -15.99 10.76
C GLY A 329 -16.65 -15.22 9.87
N PRO A 330 -17.78 -15.85 9.48
CA PRO A 330 -18.83 -15.23 8.71
C PRO A 330 -19.70 -14.32 9.57
N HIS A 331 -19.91 -13.08 9.12
CA HIS A 331 -20.77 -12.10 9.79
C HIS A 331 -21.76 -11.48 8.81
N LEU A 332 -22.99 -11.33 9.29
CA LEU A 332 -24.02 -10.55 8.61
C LEU A 332 -24.02 -9.10 9.13
N LYS A 333 -23.92 -8.14 8.20
CA LYS A 333 -24.02 -6.70 8.44
C LYS A 333 -25.13 -6.09 7.59
N TRP A 334 -25.47 -4.83 7.86
CA TRP A 334 -26.35 -4.07 6.97
C TRP A 334 -25.65 -3.74 5.64
N PRO A 335 -26.42 -3.64 4.55
CA PRO A 335 -25.84 -3.34 3.27
C PRO A 335 -25.20 -1.95 3.27
N TRP A 336 -24.24 -1.77 2.38
CA TRP A 336 -23.68 -0.45 2.10
C TRP A 336 -24.82 0.48 1.62
N PRO A 337 -24.93 1.72 2.11
CA PRO A 337 -23.94 2.50 2.86
C PRO A 337 -24.10 2.52 4.39
N ILE A 338 -25.04 1.74 4.97
CA ILE A 338 -25.41 1.81 6.39
C ILE A 338 -24.26 1.34 7.29
N ASP A 339 -23.78 0.12 7.05
CA ASP A 339 -22.66 -0.46 7.80
C ASP A 339 -21.39 -0.50 6.93
N ARG A 340 -20.31 0.10 7.44
CA ARG A 340 -18.95 0.06 6.89
C ARG A 340 -18.04 -0.81 7.75
N VAL A 341 -17.05 -1.39 7.10
CA VAL A 341 -16.19 -2.45 7.65
C VAL A 341 -14.75 -2.07 7.37
N TYR A 342 -13.94 -1.94 8.41
CA TYR A 342 -12.51 -1.72 8.30
C TYR A 342 -11.77 -2.94 8.82
N ARG A 343 -10.88 -3.49 8.00
CA ARG A 343 -10.13 -4.70 8.33
C ARG A 343 -8.76 -4.33 8.86
N TYR A 344 -8.38 -4.95 9.97
CA TYR A 344 -7.09 -4.76 10.60
C TYR A 344 -6.43 -6.12 10.86
N GLN A 345 -5.16 -6.23 10.49
CA GLN A 345 -4.35 -7.43 10.73
C GLN A 345 -3.79 -7.36 12.16
N THR A 346 -4.58 -7.76 13.16
CA THR A 346 -4.21 -7.65 14.57
C THR A 346 -3.14 -8.65 14.98
N ASP A 347 -3.20 -9.86 14.42
CA ASP A 347 -2.30 -10.96 14.80
C ASP A 347 -0.99 -10.96 14.00
N ARG A 348 -0.90 -10.14 12.95
CA ARG A 348 0.32 -9.99 12.16
C ARG A 348 1.31 -9.09 12.87
N ILE A 349 2.54 -9.55 13.01
CA ILE A 349 3.65 -8.74 13.52
C ILE A 349 3.97 -7.66 12.49
N GLN A 350 3.80 -6.40 12.90
CA GLN A 350 4.14 -5.23 12.12
C GLN A 350 5.51 -4.73 12.58
N THR A 351 6.33 -4.30 11.62
CA THR A 351 7.68 -3.81 11.90
C THR A 351 7.84 -2.42 11.30
N PHE A 352 8.38 -1.50 12.09
CA PHE A 352 8.92 -0.24 11.59
C PHE A 352 10.33 -0.07 12.13
N THR A 353 11.13 0.76 11.46
CA THR A 353 12.51 1.00 11.85
C THR A 353 12.68 2.43 12.32
N VAL A 354 13.38 2.59 13.44
CA VAL A 354 13.83 3.86 13.99
C VAL A 354 15.26 4.12 13.52
N GLY A 355 15.53 5.34 13.04
CA GLY A 355 16.89 5.79 12.70
C GLY A 355 17.32 5.66 11.23
N LEU A 356 16.49 5.08 10.36
CA LEU A 356 16.76 5.05 8.92
C LEU A 356 15.50 5.08 8.06
N VAL A 357 15.65 5.56 6.83
CA VAL A 357 14.66 5.40 5.76
C VAL A 357 15.10 4.23 4.87
N HIS A 358 14.29 3.18 4.84
CA HIS A 358 14.62 1.94 4.13
C HIS A 358 14.75 2.16 2.62
N ASP A 359 15.72 1.49 1.99
CA ASP A 359 15.91 1.45 0.54
C ASP A 359 15.77 0.01 0.05
N GLU A 360 14.76 -0.26 -0.78
CA GLU A 360 14.50 -1.59 -1.36
C GLU A 360 15.66 -2.09 -2.24
N ALA A 361 16.51 -1.19 -2.75
CA ALA A 361 17.68 -1.56 -3.55
C ALA A 361 18.85 -2.09 -2.70
N ALA A 362 18.98 -1.64 -1.44
CA ALA A 362 20.08 -1.98 -0.54
C ALA A 362 19.94 -3.37 0.11
N GLU A 363 18.73 -3.96 0.07
CA GLU A 363 18.41 -5.24 0.71
C GLU A 363 19.13 -6.47 0.09
N LYS A 364 19.72 -6.31 -1.10
CA LYS A 364 20.40 -7.39 -1.82
C LYS A 364 21.83 -7.68 -1.35
N GLU A 365 22.46 -6.76 -0.62
CA GLU A 365 23.83 -6.98 -0.12
C GLU A 365 23.82 -7.74 1.21
N ARG A 366 24.35 -8.98 1.22
CA ARG A 366 24.44 -9.84 2.42
C ARG A 366 25.43 -9.37 3.49
N THR A 367 26.24 -8.37 3.19
CA THR A 367 27.39 -7.92 3.99
C THR A 367 27.30 -6.43 4.23
N LEU A 368 27.22 -6.04 5.50
CA LEU A 368 27.11 -4.65 5.93
C LEU A 368 28.50 -4.16 6.38
N LEU A 369 29.14 -3.34 5.54
CA LEU A 369 30.40 -2.68 5.83
C LEU A 369 30.15 -1.26 6.35
N TRP A 370 30.74 -0.88 7.49
CA TRP A 370 30.59 0.46 8.08
C TRP A 370 31.00 1.62 7.15
N THR A 371 31.82 1.33 6.14
CA THR A 371 32.31 2.29 5.14
C THR A 371 31.31 2.53 3.98
N LYS A 372 30.17 1.85 3.95
CA LYS A 372 29.11 2.07 2.95
C LYS A 372 27.79 2.46 3.63
N SER A 373 27.00 3.29 2.94
CA SER A 373 25.61 3.58 3.34
C SER A 373 24.75 2.33 3.15
N HIS A 374 23.95 1.99 4.16
CA HIS A 374 23.06 0.84 4.19
C HIS A 374 21.58 1.22 4.06
N ALA A 375 21.28 2.51 4.02
CA ALA A 375 19.94 3.05 3.82
C ALA A 375 19.96 4.26 2.88
N LYS A 376 18.76 4.69 2.45
CA LYS A 376 18.59 5.92 1.65
C LYS A 376 18.99 7.14 2.45
N GLU A 377 18.58 7.16 3.73
CA GLU A 377 18.95 8.17 4.71
C GLU A 377 19.20 7.48 6.06
N GLU A 378 20.37 7.75 6.65
CA GLU A 378 20.76 7.29 7.98
C GLU A 378 20.81 8.49 8.92
N PHE A 379 20.05 8.41 10.03
CA PHE A 379 20.04 9.46 11.02
C PHE A 379 21.11 9.19 12.07
N ASN A 380 22.06 10.13 12.18
CA ASN A 380 23.08 10.10 13.23
C ASN A 380 22.46 10.50 14.57
N MET A 381 22.50 9.60 15.54
CA MET A 381 22.04 9.84 16.90
C MET A 381 23.21 10.12 17.83
N LEU A 382 22.98 10.99 18.81
CA LEU A 382 23.96 11.33 19.84
C LEU A 382 24.03 10.21 20.89
N VAL A 383 25.24 9.75 21.17
CA VAL A 383 25.53 8.74 22.20
C VAL A 383 26.60 9.27 23.14
N ALA A 384 26.40 9.12 24.44
CA ALA A 384 27.36 9.56 25.43
C ALA A 384 28.60 8.66 25.44
N SER A 385 29.77 9.21 25.78
CA SER A 385 30.98 8.43 26.06
C SER A 385 31.59 8.86 27.39
N LYS A 386 31.94 7.87 28.21
CA LYS A 386 32.60 8.09 29.51
C LYS A 386 34.11 8.33 29.37
N GLU A 387 34.71 8.00 28.22
CA GLU A 387 36.18 7.96 28.01
C GLU A 387 36.90 9.32 28.02
N GLY A 388 36.20 10.46 28.16
CA GLY A 388 36.84 11.78 28.29
C GLY A 388 36.83 12.41 29.69
N SER A 389 36.27 11.73 30.69
CA SER A 389 35.94 12.37 32.00
C SER A 389 37.07 12.38 33.03
N THR A 390 38.26 11.85 32.74
CA THR A 390 39.20 11.43 33.79
C THR A 390 40.23 12.46 34.27
N ASN A 391 40.27 13.73 33.82
CA ASN A 391 41.34 14.65 34.27
C ASN A 391 41.00 16.17 34.39
N LEU A 392 39.75 16.57 34.64
CA LEU A 392 39.43 17.99 34.87
C LEU A 392 38.65 18.19 36.18
N THR A 393 39.36 18.64 37.20
CA THR A 393 38.81 19.04 38.51
C THR A 393 38.06 20.37 38.41
N GLY A 394 36.75 20.35 38.67
CA GLY A 394 35.97 21.54 39.06
C GLY A 394 35.42 22.40 37.93
N GLY A 395 34.31 21.97 37.32
CA GLY A 395 33.49 22.73 36.36
C GLY A 395 32.42 21.82 35.75
N GLU A 396 31.28 22.36 35.30
CA GLU A 396 30.19 21.61 34.66
C GLU A 396 30.77 20.62 33.62
N GLN A 397 30.64 19.32 33.90
CA GLN A 397 31.25 18.25 33.12
C GLN A 397 30.53 18.10 31.79
N ALA A 398 31.10 18.64 30.71
CA ALA A 398 30.66 18.31 29.36
C ALA A 398 31.08 16.87 29.04
N VAL A 399 30.13 15.93 29.12
CA VAL A 399 30.35 14.53 28.69
C VAL A 399 30.58 14.56 27.16
N PRO A 400 31.71 14.02 26.66
CA PRO A 400 31.93 13.97 25.22
C PRO A 400 30.83 13.14 24.56
N VAL A 401 30.31 13.65 23.44
CA VAL A 401 29.25 13.01 22.66
C VAL A 401 29.81 12.48 21.35
N ASN A 402 29.38 11.27 21.00
CA ASN A 402 29.67 10.63 19.73
C ASN A 402 28.41 10.56 18.88
N LEU A 403 28.60 10.45 17.57
CA LEU A 403 27.52 10.22 16.61
C LEU A 403 27.55 8.75 16.22
N LEU A 404 26.39 8.10 16.26
CA LEU A 404 26.20 6.74 15.74
C LEU A 404 24.99 6.71 14.81
N ALA A 405 25.15 6.04 13.68
CA ALA A 405 24.01 5.57 12.90
C ALA A 405 23.49 4.29 13.56
N VAL A 406 22.19 4.26 13.84
CA VAL A 406 21.54 3.13 14.52
C VAL A 406 20.35 2.64 13.70
N ASN A 407 20.22 1.33 13.56
CA ASN A 407 19.07 0.68 12.94
C ASN A 407 18.29 -0.09 14.00
N ILE A 408 17.17 0.48 14.47
CA ILE A 408 16.39 -0.10 15.55
C ILE A 408 15.02 -0.55 15.03
N PRO A 409 14.87 -1.80 14.56
CA PRO A 409 13.57 -2.37 14.25
C PRO A 409 12.74 -2.55 15.53
N VAL A 410 11.52 -2.04 15.48
CA VAL A 410 10.49 -2.20 16.51
C VAL A 410 9.37 -3.06 15.93
N GLN A 411 9.14 -4.20 16.56
CA GLN A 411 8.08 -5.13 16.19
C GLN A 411 6.93 -5.02 17.18
N TYR A 412 5.72 -4.84 16.67
CA TYR A 412 4.52 -4.72 17.49
C TYR A 412 3.35 -5.49 16.85
N LYS A 413 2.35 -5.80 17.67
CA LYS A 413 1.04 -6.31 17.24
C LYS A 413 -0.06 -5.48 17.88
N VAL A 414 -1.24 -5.46 17.26
CA VAL A 414 -2.39 -4.71 17.82
C VAL A 414 -3.09 -5.61 18.83
N LYS A 415 -3.15 -5.17 20.09
CA LYS A 415 -3.76 -5.92 21.20
C LYS A 415 -5.23 -5.53 21.41
N ASP A 416 -5.52 -4.23 21.40
CA ASP A 416 -6.87 -3.68 21.48
C ASP A 416 -7.14 -2.81 20.25
N LEU A 417 -7.93 -3.38 19.32
CA LEU A 417 -8.26 -2.72 18.06
C LEU A 417 -9.06 -1.43 18.26
N ARG A 418 -9.90 -1.35 19.31
CA ARG A 418 -10.75 -0.18 19.55
C ARG A 418 -9.90 1.01 19.97
N ALA A 419 -8.98 0.80 20.91
CA ALA A 419 -8.04 1.81 21.36
C ALA A 419 -7.12 2.27 20.20
N PHE A 420 -6.67 1.32 19.38
CA PHE A 420 -5.81 1.59 18.23
C PHE A 420 -6.50 2.39 17.12
N ALA A 421 -7.78 2.09 16.82
CA ALA A 421 -8.51 2.72 15.73
C ALA A 421 -9.13 4.08 16.11
N TYR A 422 -9.64 4.22 17.34
CA TYR A 422 -10.38 5.43 17.76
C TYR A 422 -9.62 6.34 18.73
N GLY A 423 -8.61 5.83 19.44
CA GLY A 423 -7.91 6.63 20.45
C GLY A 423 -7.14 7.80 19.83
N HIS A 424 -6.61 7.62 18.61
CA HIS A 424 -5.72 8.56 17.96
C HIS A 424 -5.98 8.62 16.46
N ALA A 425 -5.75 9.78 15.85
CA ALA A 425 -5.91 9.97 14.40
C ALA A 425 -4.97 9.08 13.57
N ASN A 426 -3.75 8.82 14.06
CA ASN A 426 -2.78 7.94 13.41
C ASN A 426 -1.94 7.20 14.47
N ALA A 427 -2.44 6.08 14.96
CA ALA A 427 -1.78 5.27 15.98
C ALA A 427 -0.40 4.71 15.57
N PRO A 428 -0.19 4.16 14.34
CA PRO A 428 1.13 3.72 13.90
C PRO A 428 2.20 4.82 13.93
N GLU A 429 1.86 6.01 13.43
CA GLU A 429 2.80 7.14 13.39
C GLU A 429 3.13 7.64 14.80
N LEU A 430 2.14 7.67 15.69
CA LEU A 430 2.37 8.04 17.08
C LEU A 430 3.31 7.05 17.78
N LEU A 431 3.12 5.74 17.58
CA LEU A 431 4.02 4.71 18.10
C LEU A 431 5.46 4.91 17.58
N GLN A 432 5.63 5.23 16.30
CA GLN A 432 6.94 5.53 15.72
C GLN A 432 7.58 6.76 16.37
N ARG A 433 6.82 7.82 16.63
CA ARG A 433 7.31 9.03 17.32
C ARG A 433 7.71 8.76 18.77
N ILE A 434 6.94 7.94 19.49
CA ILE A 434 7.28 7.49 20.85
C ILE A 434 8.59 6.70 20.83
N ALA A 435 8.70 5.72 19.92
CA ALA A 435 9.91 4.92 19.79
C ALA A 435 11.13 5.79 19.46
N ASN A 436 11.03 6.73 18.53
CA ASN A 436 12.11 7.68 18.22
C ASN A 436 12.54 8.48 19.47
N ALA A 437 11.57 8.98 20.25
CA ALA A 437 11.86 9.77 21.45
C ALA A 437 12.55 8.94 22.55
N GLU A 438 12.07 7.72 22.81
CA GLU A 438 12.63 6.84 23.84
C GLU A 438 14.01 6.29 23.42
N VAL A 439 14.20 5.94 22.14
CA VAL A 439 15.50 5.58 21.58
C VAL A 439 16.50 6.72 21.77
N THR A 440 16.13 7.94 21.36
CA THR A 440 17.02 9.11 21.49
C THR A 440 17.40 9.37 22.95
N ARG A 441 16.42 9.30 23.86
CA ARG A 441 16.65 9.48 25.30
C ARG A 441 17.56 8.39 25.86
N TYR A 442 17.37 7.15 25.45
CA TYR A 442 18.20 6.03 25.90
C TYR A 442 19.64 6.16 25.42
N LEU A 443 19.84 6.48 24.14
CA LEU A 443 21.16 6.60 23.52
C LEU A 443 22.01 7.72 24.15
N VAL A 444 21.40 8.84 24.53
CA VAL A 444 22.09 9.91 25.25
C VAL A 444 22.51 9.49 26.67
N SER A 445 21.87 8.46 27.25
CA SER A 445 22.16 7.99 28.62
C SER A 445 23.11 6.79 28.69
N VAL A 446 23.37 6.12 27.58
CA VAL A 446 24.22 4.91 27.51
C VAL A 446 25.62 5.25 27.01
N ASP A 447 26.59 4.47 27.46
CA ASP A 447 27.97 4.60 27.01
C ASP A 447 28.18 3.95 25.63
N LEU A 448 28.96 4.62 24.78
CA LEU A 448 29.29 4.17 23.43
C LEU A 448 29.87 2.76 23.41
N ASP A 449 30.85 2.47 24.26
CA ASP A 449 31.57 1.20 24.22
C ASP A 449 30.69 0.06 24.71
N GLU A 450 29.88 0.32 25.74
CA GLU A 450 28.86 -0.62 26.21
C GLU A 450 27.88 -0.98 25.08
N LEU A 451 27.39 0.02 24.34
CA LEU A 451 26.45 -0.19 23.24
C LEU A 451 27.07 -0.92 22.05
N MET A 452 28.32 -0.61 21.71
CA MET A 452 29.03 -1.22 20.58
C MET A 452 29.47 -2.65 20.85
N THR A 453 29.68 -3.03 22.12
CA THR A 453 30.16 -4.35 22.52
C THR A 453 29.04 -5.29 23.00
N THR A 454 28.71 -5.28 24.29
CA THR A 454 27.88 -6.31 24.96
C THR A 454 26.51 -5.82 25.41
N GLY A 455 26.27 -4.51 25.42
CA GLY A 455 25.07 -3.89 25.97
C GLY A 455 23.80 -4.02 25.11
N ARG A 456 23.91 -4.41 23.83
CA ARG A 456 22.78 -4.40 22.87
C ARG A 456 21.55 -5.21 23.32
N PRO A 457 21.66 -6.44 23.87
CA PRO A 457 20.48 -7.18 24.31
C PRO A 457 19.75 -6.51 25.49
N ARG A 458 20.52 -5.94 26.43
CA ARG A 458 19.97 -5.20 27.57
C ARG A 458 19.30 -3.90 27.11
N ALA A 459 19.92 -3.20 26.17
CA ALA A 459 19.35 -2.00 25.55
C ALA A 459 18.01 -2.29 24.87
N GLY A 460 17.92 -3.40 24.11
CA GLY A 460 16.67 -3.82 23.48
C GLY A 460 15.56 -4.10 24.48
N GLN A 461 15.84 -4.83 25.57
CA GLN A 461 14.86 -5.11 26.62
C GLN A 461 14.38 -3.85 27.34
N GLU A 462 15.31 -2.93 27.67
CA GLU A 462 14.96 -1.68 28.35
C GLU A 462 14.16 -0.74 27.44
N LEU A 463 14.52 -0.65 26.16
CA LEU A 463 13.76 0.13 25.18
C LEU A 463 12.37 -0.46 24.94
N GLN A 464 12.25 -1.79 24.81
CA GLN A 464 10.95 -2.45 24.69
C GLN A 464 10.05 -2.09 25.88
N ARG A 465 10.57 -2.18 27.10
CA ARG A 465 9.83 -1.81 28.32
C ARG A 465 9.40 -0.35 28.31
N ARG A 466 10.30 0.58 28.03
CA ARG A 466 10.01 2.03 28.00
C ARG A 466 8.99 2.41 26.94
N ILE A 467 9.13 1.87 25.73
CA ILE A 467 8.20 2.14 24.62
C ILE A 467 6.82 1.56 24.97
N GLN A 468 6.74 0.36 25.53
CA GLN A 468 5.48 -0.23 25.98
C GLN A 468 4.82 0.63 27.07
N GLU A 469 5.55 1.05 28.10
CA GLU A 469 5.03 1.91 29.17
C GLU A 469 4.46 3.23 28.64
N LYS A 470 5.16 3.85 27.68
CA LYS A 470 4.67 5.08 27.02
C LYS A 470 3.46 4.82 26.12
N ALA A 471 3.46 3.71 25.39
CA ALA A 471 2.34 3.34 24.52
C ALA A 471 1.07 3.04 25.32
N ASP A 472 1.21 2.35 26.46
CA ASP A 472 0.12 2.05 27.40
C ASP A 472 -0.38 3.32 28.10
N ALA A 473 0.53 4.21 28.51
CA ALA A 473 0.16 5.50 29.13
C ALA A 473 -0.66 6.40 28.19
N MET A 474 -0.43 6.31 26.88
CA MET A 474 -1.24 7.00 25.87
C MET A 474 -2.48 6.22 25.44
N GLY A 475 -2.62 4.95 25.84
CA GLY A 475 -3.76 4.11 25.47
C GLY A 475 -3.79 3.73 23.98
N LEU A 476 -2.64 3.44 23.39
CA LEU A 476 -2.55 3.07 21.96
C LEU A 476 -3.13 1.68 21.61
N GLY A 477 -3.26 0.78 22.60
CA GLY A 477 -3.78 -0.57 22.36
C GLY A 477 -2.82 -1.50 21.60
N VAL A 478 -1.51 -1.22 21.64
CA VAL A 478 -0.47 -2.03 20.97
C VAL A 478 0.38 -2.81 21.98
N GLU A 479 0.89 -3.95 21.55
CA GLU A 479 1.86 -4.74 22.30
C GLU A 479 3.18 -4.76 21.53
N VAL A 480 4.24 -4.20 22.13
CA VAL A 480 5.61 -4.18 21.62
C VAL A 480 6.26 -5.53 21.95
N LEU A 481 6.50 -6.32 20.91
CA LEU A 481 7.03 -7.68 21.02
C LEU A 481 8.55 -7.69 21.12
N PHE A 482 9.21 -6.85 20.31
CA PHE A 482 10.66 -6.87 20.19
C PHE A 482 11.20 -5.50 19.76
N VAL A 483 12.31 -5.10 20.37
CA VAL A 483 13.11 -3.94 19.97
C VAL A 483 14.55 -4.43 19.82
N GLY A 484 15.03 -4.45 18.58
CA GLY A 484 16.38 -4.91 18.26
C GLY A 484 17.30 -3.73 17.97
N LEU A 485 18.54 -3.77 18.44
CA LEU A 485 19.56 -2.82 18.00
C LEU A 485 20.45 -3.49 16.96
N HIS A 486 20.08 -3.29 15.70
CA HIS A 486 20.82 -3.79 14.55
C HIS A 486 21.67 -2.66 13.95
N GLY A 487 22.69 -3.01 13.16
CA GLY A 487 23.44 -2.04 12.35
C GLY A 487 23.88 -0.78 13.10
N ILE A 488 24.52 -0.93 14.28
CA ILE A 488 25.12 0.21 14.98
C ILE A 488 26.52 0.42 14.42
N HIS A 489 26.77 1.60 13.87
CA HIS A 489 28.08 1.97 13.37
C HIS A 489 28.32 3.48 13.46
N PRO A 490 29.58 3.92 13.50
CA PRO A 490 29.92 5.33 13.28
C PRO A 490 29.41 5.81 11.92
N PRO A 491 29.21 7.13 11.74
CA PRO A 491 28.89 7.71 10.44
C PRO A 491 29.88 7.22 9.38
N VAL A 492 29.39 6.91 8.17
CA VAL A 492 30.19 6.31 7.09
C VAL A 492 31.50 7.05 6.82
N LYS A 493 31.51 8.39 6.96
CA LYS A 493 32.70 9.23 6.79
C LYS A 493 33.76 9.02 7.88
N ALA A 494 33.35 8.68 9.10
CA ALA A 494 34.21 8.47 10.25
C ALA A 494 34.57 6.98 10.46
N ALA A 495 33.85 6.05 9.83
CA ALA A 495 34.08 4.62 9.98
C ALA A 495 35.55 4.19 9.74
N PRO A 496 36.26 4.66 8.69
CA PRO A 496 37.67 4.30 8.50
C PRO A 496 38.58 4.76 9.64
N ASP A 497 38.28 5.90 10.26
CA ASP A 497 39.06 6.43 11.37
C ASP A 497 38.83 5.61 12.65
N PHE A 498 37.57 5.26 12.92
CA PHE A 498 37.22 4.35 14.00
C PHE A 498 37.87 2.97 13.84
N GLU A 499 37.84 2.40 12.63
CA GLU A 499 38.51 1.13 12.34
C GLU A 499 40.02 1.21 12.62
N ARG A 500 40.68 2.33 12.28
CA ARG A 500 42.10 2.55 12.60
C ARG A 500 42.37 2.60 14.10
N VAL A 501 41.51 3.27 14.88
CA VAL A 501 41.66 3.33 16.35
C VAL A 501 41.48 1.95 16.97
N VAL A 502 40.45 1.21 16.56
CA VAL A 502 40.20 -0.16 17.03
C VAL A 502 41.36 -1.09 16.66
N ALA A 503 41.86 -1.00 15.42
CA ALA A 503 43.02 -1.78 14.97
C ALA A 503 44.26 -1.49 15.82
N ALA A 504 44.54 -0.21 16.12
CA ALA A 504 45.67 0.18 16.97
C ALA A 504 45.53 -0.33 18.41
N LEU A 505 44.31 -0.30 18.99
CA LEU A 505 44.05 -0.86 20.32
C LEU A 505 44.28 -2.37 20.36
N LEU A 506 43.77 -3.09 19.36
CA LEU A 506 43.96 -4.53 19.21
C LEU A 506 45.44 -4.90 19.01
N GLU A 507 46.17 -4.13 18.20
CA GLU A 507 47.61 -4.31 17.98
C GLU A 507 48.42 -4.08 19.25
N LYS A 508 48.09 -3.03 20.02
CA LYS A 508 48.68 -2.76 21.33
C LYS A 508 48.45 -3.93 22.29
N ASP A 509 47.22 -4.45 22.37
CA ASP A 509 46.89 -5.56 23.25
C ASP A 509 47.56 -6.87 22.81
N ALA A 510 47.60 -7.15 21.51
CA ALA A 510 48.33 -8.28 20.95
C ALA A 510 49.82 -8.21 21.27
N THR A 511 50.45 -7.06 21.09
CA THR A 511 51.87 -6.83 21.40
C THR A 511 52.15 -7.07 22.88
N ASN A 512 51.28 -6.57 23.77
CA ASN A 512 51.40 -6.80 25.21
C ASN A 512 51.28 -8.29 25.57
N LEU A 513 50.34 -9.00 24.96
CA LEU A 513 50.16 -10.45 25.18
C LEU A 513 51.37 -11.24 24.69
N ILE A 514 51.94 -10.90 23.53
CA ILE A 514 53.17 -11.51 23.00
C ILE A 514 54.33 -11.26 23.97
N ALA A 515 54.51 -10.03 24.46
CA ALA A 515 55.56 -9.70 25.42
C ALA A 515 55.42 -10.48 26.74
N ARG A 516 54.19 -10.62 27.26
CA ARG A 516 53.90 -11.44 28.45
C ARG A 516 54.19 -12.92 28.21
N ALA A 517 53.80 -13.46 27.07
CA ALA A 517 54.08 -14.85 26.69
C ALA A 517 55.59 -15.09 26.59
N TYR A 518 56.33 -14.19 25.94
CA TYR A 518 57.79 -14.25 25.84
C TYR A 518 58.46 -14.26 27.22
N ALA A 519 58.05 -13.36 28.12
CA ALA A 519 58.56 -13.32 29.48
C ALA A 519 58.24 -14.61 30.25
N ALA A 520 57.00 -15.10 30.16
CA ALA A 520 56.57 -16.33 30.81
C ALA A 520 57.39 -17.55 30.33
N THR A 521 57.62 -17.68 29.02
CA THR A 521 58.42 -18.77 28.45
C THR A 521 59.89 -18.65 28.82
N ASN A 522 60.51 -17.51 28.57
CA ASN A 522 61.96 -17.38 28.72
C ASN A 522 62.42 -17.45 30.17
N VAL A 523 61.66 -16.86 31.10
CA VAL A 523 61.99 -16.95 32.53
C VAL A 523 61.90 -18.41 33.01
N LEU A 524 60.90 -19.17 32.56
CA LEU A 524 60.76 -20.58 32.93
C LEU A 524 61.85 -21.45 32.29
N VAL A 525 62.15 -21.25 31.01
CA VAL A 525 63.24 -21.97 30.32
C VAL A 525 64.58 -21.66 30.99
N ALA A 526 64.88 -20.39 31.27
CA ALA A 526 66.11 -20.00 31.96
C ALA A 526 66.22 -20.62 33.35
N ARG A 527 65.14 -20.65 34.13
CA ARG A 527 65.09 -21.35 35.43
C ARG A 527 65.30 -22.85 35.28
N GLY A 528 64.68 -23.48 34.29
CA GLY A 528 64.85 -24.90 33.99
C GLY A 528 66.29 -25.25 33.60
N LEU A 529 66.94 -24.43 32.78
CA LEU A 529 68.35 -24.58 32.41
C LEU A 529 69.28 -24.39 33.62
N ALA A 530 69.02 -23.39 34.46
CA ALA A 530 69.78 -23.17 35.69
C ALA A 530 69.67 -24.37 36.64
N ALA A 531 68.45 -24.85 36.89
CA ALA A 531 68.20 -26.03 37.71
C ALA A 531 68.82 -27.30 37.11
N LYS A 532 68.74 -27.48 35.79
CA LYS A 532 69.43 -28.59 35.10
C LYS A 532 70.93 -28.53 35.35
N LYS A 533 71.55 -27.34 35.21
CA LYS A 533 72.99 -27.16 35.41
C LYS A 533 73.43 -27.43 36.85
N THR A 534 72.65 -26.98 37.85
CA THR A 534 72.93 -27.26 39.26
C THR A 534 72.80 -28.75 39.56
N ASN A 535 71.75 -29.40 39.04
CA ASN A 535 71.53 -30.83 39.25
C ASN A 535 72.61 -31.68 38.57
N GLU A 536 73.06 -31.32 37.37
CA GLU A 536 74.19 -31.97 36.70
C GLU A 536 75.49 -31.84 37.51
N ALA A 537 75.76 -30.63 38.06
CA ALA A 537 76.93 -30.41 38.89
C ALA A 537 76.87 -31.20 40.20
N GLU A 538 75.69 -31.29 40.83
CA GLU A 538 75.49 -32.07 42.05
C GLU A 538 75.55 -33.58 41.82
N ALA A 539 74.98 -34.06 40.70
CA ALA A 539 75.10 -35.45 40.27
C ALA A 539 76.57 -35.81 39.98
N TYR A 540 77.32 -34.94 39.31
CA TYR A 540 78.74 -35.12 39.05
C TYR A 540 79.55 -35.16 40.36
N ARG A 541 79.31 -34.22 41.29
CA ARG A 541 79.94 -34.22 42.62
C ARG A 541 79.67 -35.52 43.35
N SER A 542 78.41 -35.92 43.47
CA SER A 542 78.00 -37.14 44.18
C SER A 542 78.59 -38.40 43.53
N SER A 543 78.58 -38.49 42.20
CA SER A 543 79.19 -39.59 41.46
C SER A 543 80.72 -39.65 41.66
N SER A 544 81.40 -38.49 41.60
CA SER A 544 82.84 -38.41 41.80
C SER A 544 83.25 -38.79 43.23
N VAL A 545 82.51 -38.34 44.25
CA VAL A 545 82.76 -38.70 45.65
C VAL A 545 82.51 -40.19 45.86
N ALA A 546 81.36 -40.72 45.42
CA ALA A 546 81.05 -42.14 45.56
C ALA A 546 82.05 -43.04 44.82
N ALA A 547 82.53 -42.64 43.64
CA ALA A 547 83.56 -43.36 42.91
C ALA A 547 84.92 -43.34 43.63
N ALA A 548 85.30 -42.21 44.22
CA ALA A 548 86.52 -42.08 45.02
C ALA A 548 86.44 -42.92 46.30
N GLU A 549 85.33 -42.85 47.04
CA GLU A 549 85.06 -43.67 48.22
C GLU A 549 85.04 -45.17 47.89
N GLY A 550 84.36 -45.55 46.80
CA GLY A 550 84.34 -46.92 46.31
C GLY A 550 85.74 -47.43 45.92
N SER A 551 86.58 -46.57 45.32
CA SER A 551 87.97 -46.90 44.99
C SER A 551 88.84 -47.03 46.24
N ALA A 552 88.70 -46.13 47.21
CA ALA A 552 89.39 -46.18 48.49
C ALA A 552 88.99 -47.41 49.32
N GLY A 553 87.69 -47.72 49.37
CA GLY A 553 87.17 -48.93 50.02
C GLY A 553 87.68 -50.20 49.35
N ARG A 554 87.68 -50.25 48.00
CA ARG A 554 88.29 -51.35 47.24
C ARG A 554 89.76 -51.53 47.59
N PHE A 555 90.54 -50.45 47.57
CA PHE A 555 91.97 -50.49 47.92
C PHE A 555 92.20 -50.95 49.36
N THR A 556 91.41 -50.47 50.32
CA THR A 556 91.52 -50.85 51.73
C THR A 556 91.25 -52.35 51.93
N ASN A 557 90.20 -52.88 51.29
CA ASN A 557 89.89 -54.30 51.32
C ASN A 557 90.99 -55.15 50.65
N GLN A 558 91.52 -54.67 49.51
CA GLN A 558 92.64 -55.31 48.82
C GLN A 558 93.92 -55.31 49.67
N LEU A 559 94.23 -54.21 50.37
CA LEU A 559 95.38 -54.10 51.26
C LEU A 559 95.27 -55.07 52.44
N ALA A 560 94.07 -55.20 53.03
CA ALA A 560 93.83 -56.18 54.10
C ALA A 560 94.07 -57.63 53.61
N ALA A 561 93.56 -57.97 52.42
CA ALA A 561 93.78 -59.28 51.80
C ALA A 561 95.26 -59.53 51.47
N TYR A 562 95.97 -58.52 50.95
CA TYR A 562 97.41 -58.60 50.67
C TYR A 562 98.24 -58.80 51.94
N LYS A 563 97.94 -58.05 53.01
CA LYS A 563 98.62 -58.19 54.31
C LYS A 563 98.42 -59.57 54.95
N ALA A 564 97.26 -60.20 54.73
CA ALA A 564 96.98 -61.53 55.26
C ALA A 564 97.84 -62.63 54.61
N SER A 565 98.10 -62.53 53.30
CA SER A 565 99.04 -63.41 52.59
C SER A 565 99.51 -62.78 51.27
N PRO A 566 100.72 -62.20 51.22
CA PRO A 566 101.24 -61.54 50.02
C PRO A 566 101.40 -62.47 48.82
N GLU A 567 101.92 -63.68 49.04
CA GLU A 567 102.19 -64.67 47.98
C GLU A 567 100.90 -65.18 47.33
N VAL A 568 99.88 -65.53 48.15
CA VAL A 568 98.60 -66.04 47.63
C VAL A 568 97.81 -64.93 46.93
N TYR A 569 97.85 -63.70 47.46
CA TYR A 569 97.15 -62.57 46.85
C TYR A 569 97.73 -62.19 45.49
N THR A 570 99.06 -62.11 45.37
CA THR A 570 99.74 -61.77 44.10
C THR A 570 99.51 -62.84 43.04
N LEU A 571 99.68 -64.12 43.38
CA LEU A 571 99.39 -65.23 42.48
C LEU A 571 97.93 -65.23 42.04
N ARG A 572 96.98 -65.09 42.98
CA ARG A 572 95.55 -65.01 42.66
C ARG A 572 95.22 -63.81 41.77
N SER A 573 95.77 -62.63 42.06
CA SER A 573 95.53 -61.43 41.26
C SER A 573 96.10 -61.56 39.85
N GLN A 574 97.28 -62.18 39.69
CA GLN A 574 97.86 -62.47 38.38
C GLN A 574 96.98 -63.46 37.62
N LEU A 575 96.55 -64.55 38.25
CA LEU A 575 95.67 -65.55 37.63
C LEU A 575 94.29 -64.99 37.30
N ASP A 576 93.73 -64.12 38.14
CA ASP A 576 92.41 -63.49 37.92
C ASP A 576 92.49 -62.41 36.83
N THR A 577 93.59 -61.66 36.77
CA THR A 577 93.87 -60.71 35.68
C THR A 577 94.12 -61.45 34.37
N LEU A 578 94.90 -62.53 34.40
CA LEU A 578 95.12 -63.42 33.27
C LEU A 578 93.78 -64.03 32.83
N GLY A 579 92.97 -64.51 33.77
CA GLY A 579 91.63 -65.06 33.51
C GLY A 579 90.71 -64.04 32.85
N ARG A 580 90.68 -62.79 33.32
CA ARG A 580 89.89 -61.71 32.72
C ARG A 580 90.43 -61.29 31.34
N ALA A 581 91.75 -61.19 31.17
CA ALA A 581 92.36 -60.85 29.89
C ALA A 581 92.20 -61.98 28.85
N MET A 582 92.23 -63.23 29.31
CA MET A 582 92.00 -64.42 28.50
C MET A 582 90.50 -64.71 28.29
N ALA A 583 89.58 -64.12 29.06
CA ALA A 583 88.13 -64.37 28.92
C ALA A 583 87.60 -64.06 27.50
N SER A 584 88.23 -63.15 26.78
CA SER A 584 87.92 -62.84 25.38
C SER A 584 88.83 -63.55 24.35
N ALA A 585 89.81 -64.33 24.79
CA ALA A 585 90.77 -65.03 23.93
C ALA A 585 90.21 -66.39 23.47
N ARG A 586 90.31 -66.67 22.17
CA ARG A 586 89.68 -67.85 21.53
C ARG A 586 90.63 -69.04 21.37
N THR A 587 91.94 -68.80 21.38
CA THR A 587 92.98 -69.81 21.15
C THR A 587 94.06 -69.67 22.21
N TYR A 588 94.39 -70.79 22.87
CA TYR A 588 95.43 -70.86 23.90
C TYR A 588 96.63 -71.62 23.36
N VAL A 589 97.82 -71.02 23.42
CA VAL A 589 99.07 -71.66 23.02
C VAL A 589 99.90 -71.90 24.28
N LEU A 590 100.01 -73.16 24.71
CA LEU A 590 100.77 -73.57 25.88
C LEU A 590 102.12 -74.14 25.42
N SER A 591 103.21 -73.51 25.87
CA SER A 591 104.58 -73.98 25.61
C SER A 591 105.24 -74.36 26.94
N VAL A 592 105.89 -75.54 26.98
CA VAL A 592 106.61 -76.06 28.16
C VAL A 592 108.11 -75.85 27.98
N THR A 593 108.78 -75.37 29.03
CA THR A 593 110.15 -74.80 28.95
C THR A 593 111.29 -75.80 28.73
N ASN A 594 111.07 -77.12 28.78
CA ASN A 594 112.14 -78.12 28.64
C ASN A 594 111.87 -79.23 27.60
N THR A 595 110.90 -79.04 26.69
CA THR A 595 110.65 -79.93 25.54
C THR A 595 110.10 -79.13 24.35
N HIS A 596 110.45 -79.50 23.11
CA HIS A 596 109.99 -78.82 21.87
C HIS A 596 108.49 -78.99 21.55
N GLY A 597 107.65 -79.34 22.51
CA GLY A 597 106.20 -79.53 22.32
C GLY A 597 105.41 -78.26 22.59
N VAL A 598 104.69 -77.76 21.58
CA VAL A 598 103.69 -76.69 21.73
C VAL A 598 102.30 -77.32 21.69
N ALA A 599 101.48 -77.10 22.73
CA ALA A 599 100.09 -77.54 22.77
C ALA A 599 99.16 -76.35 22.47
N ILE A 600 98.46 -76.40 21.33
CA ILE A 600 97.47 -75.39 20.95
C ILE A 600 96.09 -75.90 21.35
N LEU A 601 95.49 -75.28 22.35
CA LEU A 601 94.11 -75.49 22.76
C LEU A 601 93.23 -74.46 22.06
N ASN A 602 92.65 -74.87 20.94
CA ASN A 602 91.62 -74.09 20.26
C ASN A 602 90.24 -74.51 20.82
N LEU A 603 89.55 -73.58 21.49
CA LEU A 603 88.23 -73.85 22.06
C LEU A 603 87.08 -73.73 21.03
N GLU A 604 87.38 -73.61 19.73
CA GLU A 604 86.39 -73.62 18.65
C GLU A 604 85.95 -75.02 18.21
N GLU A 605 86.73 -76.08 18.46
CA GLU A 605 86.39 -77.44 18.03
C GLU A 605 85.50 -78.15 19.06
N LYS A 606 84.25 -78.47 18.68
CA LYS A 606 83.44 -79.43 19.44
C LYS A 606 84.16 -80.78 19.45
N LEU A 607 84.31 -81.39 20.63
CA LEU A 607 84.78 -82.79 20.78
C LEU A 607 84.10 -83.69 19.75
N ARG A 608 84.90 -84.27 18.84
CA ARG A 608 84.46 -85.17 17.77
C ARG A 608 83.70 -86.34 18.38
N LYS A 609 82.42 -86.50 18.02
CA LYS A 609 81.48 -87.51 18.57
C LYS A 609 81.72 -88.96 18.09
N ASP A 610 82.77 -89.23 17.31
CA ASP A 610 82.94 -90.52 16.61
C ASP A 610 83.49 -91.69 17.46
N LEU A 611 84.07 -91.44 18.63
CA LEU A 611 84.68 -92.52 19.46
C LEU A 611 83.76 -93.09 20.54
N LEU A 612 82.52 -92.58 20.67
CA LEU A 612 81.50 -93.06 21.61
C LEU A 612 80.23 -93.62 20.94
N ASP A 613 80.07 -93.46 19.62
CA ASP A 613 78.97 -94.02 18.83
C ASP A 613 79.41 -95.27 18.05
N VAL A 614 79.80 -96.33 18.78
CA VAL A 614 79.78 -97.68 18.21
C VAL A 614 78.37 -98.24 18.42
N MET A 615 77.53 -98.17 17.38
CA MET A 615 76.32 -99.01 17.32
C MET A 615 76.75 -100.48 17.19
N LEU A 616 76.54 -101.25 18.25
CA LEU A 616 76.58 -102.71 18.20
C LEU A 616 75.42 -103.23 17.33
N PRO A 617 75.64 -104.18 16.42
CA PRO A 617 74.55 -104.78 15.65
C PRO A 617 73.62 -105.59 16.57
N ALA A 618 72.32 -105.47 16.36
CA ALA A 618 71.31 -106.24 17.10
C ALA A 618 71.56 -107.74 16.92
N SER A 619 71.77 -108.44 18.03
CA SER A 619 71.82 -109.90 18.05
C SER A 619 70.41 -110.45 17.81
N GLY A 620 70.11 -110.63 16.53
CA GLY A 620 69.19 -111.61 15.95
C GLY A 620 67.74 -111.47 16.36
N GLN A 621 66.91 -110.83 15.53
CA GLN A 621 65.50 -111.12 15.64
C GLN A 621 65.28 -112.60 15.34
N LYS A 622 64.52 -113.26 16.20
CA LYS A 622 63.26 -113.69 15.65
C LYS A 622 62.27 -112.55 15.76
#